data_AF-K6C3M4-F1
#
_entry.id   AF-K6C3M4-F1
#
_cell.length_a   1.000
_cell.length_b   1.000
_cell.length_c   1.000
_cell.angle_alpha   90.00
_cell.angle_beta   90.00
_cell.angle_gamma   90.00
#
_symmetry.space_group_name_H-M   'P 1'
#
loop_
_entity.id
_entity.type
_entity.pdbx_description
1 polymer ?
#
loop_
_entity_poly.entity_id
_entity_poly.type
_entity_poly.pdbx_seq_one_letter_code
_entity_poly.pdbx_strand_id
1 'polypeptide(L)'
;MTNSQLALYLLQSLNMALGSQIEGETSYTNSFDVKVQEDGFLFLPRMPSGYIIDNDLYFKIFLIANACLYPRYTLLKQNSAYFVPLNTD
;
A
#
# COMPACT_ATOMS: atom_id res chain seq x y z
N MET A 1 -14.08 -9.77 -7.85
CA MET A 1 -12.70 -9.32 -8.13
C MET A 1 -11.79 -10.45 -7.72
N THR A 2 -10.87 -10.87 -8.57
CA THR A 2 -9.79 -11.77 -8.15
C THR A 2 -8.77 -11.00 -7.31
N ASN A 3 -7.96 -11.70 -6.52
CA ASN A 3 -6.91 -11.06 -5.70
C ASN A 3 -5.95 -10.22 -6.55
N SER A 4 -5.65 -10.66 -7.77
CA SER A 4 -4.82 -9.91 -8.73
C SER A 4 -5.48 -8.60 -9.18
N GLN A 5 -6.80 -8.61 -9.43
CA GLN A 5 -7.54 -7.39 -9.79
C GLN A 5 -7.61 -6.41 -8.62
N LEU A 6 -7.76 -6.92 -7.40
CA LEU A 6 -7.78 -6.10 -6.19
C LEU A 6 -6.42 -5.46 -5.92
N ALA A 7 -5.33 -6.22 -6.09
CA ALA A 7 -3.97 -5.71 -5.97
C ALA A 7 -3.69 -4.60 -6.99
N LEU A 8 -4.06 -4.82 -8.26
CA LEU A 8 -3.96 -3.80 -9.32
C LEU A 8 -4.75 -2.53 -8.99
N TYR A 9 -5.98 -2.69 -8.49
CA TYR A 9 -6.82 -1.56 -8.12
C TYR A 9 -6.20 -0.75 -6.96
N LEU A 10 -5.77 -1.42 -5.90
CA LEU A 10 -5.09 -0.76 -4.77
C LEU A 10 -3.80 -0.07 -5.20
N LEU A 11 -3.00 -0.72 -6.04
CA LEU A 11 -1.76 -0.17 -6.56
C LEU A 11 -2.02 1.09 -7.41
N GLN A 12 -3.04 1.09 -8.26
CA GLN A 12 -3.45 2.30 -9.00
C GLN A 12 -3.91 3.42 -8.07
N SER A 13 -4.76 3.12 -7.08
CA SER A 13 -5.23 4.10 -6.11
C SER A 13 -4.09 4.72 -5.30
N LEU A 14 -3.15 3.89 -4.84
CA LEU A 14 -1.97 4.35 -4.09
C LEU A 14 -1.03 5.18 -4.98
N ASN A 15 -0.81 4.80 -6.23
CA ASN A 15 -0.02 5.61 -7.17
C ASN A 15 -0.62 7.00 -7.37
N MET A 16 -1.94 7.11 -7.55
CA MET A 16 -2.59 8.41 -7.75
C MET A 16 -2.52 9.29 -6.50
N ALA A 17 -2.63 8.69 -5.30
CA ALA A 17 -2.67 9.43 -4.05
C ALA A 17 -1.28 9.76 -3.49
N LEU A 18 -0.29 8.86 -3.65
CA LEU A 18 1.07 9.01 -3.14
C LEU A 18 2.03 9.63 -4.17
N GLY A 19 1.80 9.43 -5.47
CA GLY A 19 2.67 9.94 -6.53
C GLY A 19 2.72 11.48 -6.61
N SER A 20 1.77 12.19 -5.99
CA SER A 20 1.81 13.65 -5.83
C SER A 20 2.65 14.11 -4.64
N GLN A 21 2.96 13.22 -3.69
CA GLN A 21 3.68 13.57 -2.46
C GLN A 21 5.19 13.41 -2.60
N ILE A 22 5.65 12.50 -3.48
CA ILE A 22 7.08 12.28 -3.73
C ILE A 22 7.30 12.25 -5.24
N GLU A 23 7.94 13.28 -5.77
CA GLU A 23 8.26 13.39 -7.19
C GLU A 23 9.01 12.13 -7.68
N GLY A 24 8.31 11.27 -8.40
CA GLY A 24 8.90 10.13 -9.09
C GLY A 24 8.89 8.80 -8.33
N GLU A 25 8.39 8.70 -7.09
CA GLU A 25 8.20 7.40 -6.44
C GLU A 25 6.81 6.84 -6.70
N THR A 26 6.74 5.87 -7.61
CA THR A 26 5.51 5.18 -8.01
C THR A 26 5.83 3.71 -8.23
N SER A 27 4.81 2.86 -8.35
CA SER A 27 5.05 1.48 -8.79
C SER A 27 5.64 1.41 -10.20
N TYR A 28 5.44 2.43 -11.05
CA TYR A 28 6.01 2.49 -12.41
C TYR A 28 7.52 2.70 -12.41
N THR A 29 8.04 3.36 -11.39
CA THR A 29 9.49 3.50 -11.13
C THR A 29 10.02 2.40 -10.22
N ASN A 30 9.21 1.36 -9.98
CA ASN A 30 9.54 0.23 -9.11
C ASN A 30 9.86 0.64 -7.66
N SER A 31 9.24 1.73 -7.16
CA SER A 31 9.44 2.21 -5.78
C SER A 31 8.66 1.42 -4.74
N PHE A 32 7.51 0.85 -5.10
CA PHE A 32 6.74 -0.03 -4.21
C PHE A 32 5.84 -1.00 -4.99
N ASP A 33 5.39 -2.03 -4.30
CA ASP A 33 4.40 -2.99 -4.80
C ASP A 33 3.31 -3.28 -3.74
N VAL A 34 2.20 -3.89 -4.16
CA VAL A 34 1.08 -4.26 -3.29
C VAL A 34 0.76 -5.74 -3.45
N LYS A 35 0.74 -6.47 -2.33
CA LYS A 35 0.35 -7.88 -2.30
C LYS A 35 -0.89 -8.09 -1.45
N VAL A 36 -1.98 -8.54 -2.07
CA VAL A 36 -3.21 -8.92 -1.37
C VAL A 36 -3.07 -10.33 -0.80
N GLN A 37 -3.54 -10.51 0.44
CA GLN A 37 -3.60 -11.78 1.18
C GLN A 37 -5.03 -12.00 1.69
N GLU A 38 -5.31 -13.15 2.31
CA GLU A 38 -6.65 -13.46 2.85
C GLU A 38 -7.11 -12.43 3.90
N ASP A 39 -6.21 -11.99 4.79
CA ASP A 39 -6.53 -11.08 5.90
C ASP A 39 -6.25 -9.59 5.60
N GLY A 40 -5.91 -9.22 4.36
CA GLY A 40 -5.65 -7.83 4.01
C GLY A 40 -4.66 -7.67 2.86
N PHE A 41 -3.78 -6.67 2.96
CA PHE A 41 -2.74 -6.44 1.97
C PHE A 41 -1.45 -5.95 2.61
N LEU A 42 -0.34 -6.16 1.90
CA LEU A 42 0.96 -5.61 2.23
C LEU A 42 1.31 -4.50 1.25
N PHE A 43 1.83 -3.42 1.80
CA PHE A 43 2.58 -2.40 1.06
C PHE A 43 4.07 -2.76 1.14
N LEU A 44 4.70 -2.92 -0.02
CA LEU A 44 6.08 -3.40 -0.16
C LEU A 44 6.96 -2.28 -0.71
N PRO A 45 7.52 -1.40 0.13
CA PRO A 45 8.47 -0.39 -0.33
C PRO A 45 9.77 -1.07 -0.79
N ARG A 46 10.29 -0.66 -1.95
CA ARG A 46 11.59 -1.11 -2.46
C ARG A 46 12.67 -0.19 -1.92
N MET A 47 13.55 -0.73 -1.08
CA MET A 47 14.64 0.03 -0.49
C MET A 47 15.87 0.05 -1.42
N PRO A 48 16.61 1.17 -1.50
CA PRO A 48 16.35 2.45 -0.82
C PRO A 48 15.17 3.21 -1.43
N SER A 49 14.32 3.79 -0.59
CA SER A 49 13.14 4.55 -0.99
C SER A 49 13.18 5.96 -0.42
N GLY A 50 12.63 6.91 -1.16
CA GLY A 50 12.38 8.29 -0.73
C GLY A 50 11.24 8.40 0.29
N TYR A 51 10.40 7.37 0.46
CA TYR A 51 9.40 7.34 1.50
C TYR A 51 10.05 7.26 2.89
N ILE A 52 9.72 8.22 3.75
CA ILE A 52 9.94 8.08 5.19
C ILE A 52 8.94 7.03 5.69
N ILE A 53 9.45 5.86 6.07
CA ILE A 53 8.62 4.74 6.52
C ILE A 53 8.26 4.94 7.99
N ASP A 54 7.15 5.63 8.23
CA ASP A 54 6.65 5.97 9.56
C ASP A 54 5.14 5.71 9.72
N ASN A 55 4.59 6.11 10.88
CA ASN A 55 3.17 5.99 11.16
C ASN A 55 2.31 6.90 10.25
N ASP A 56 2.84 8.03 9.78
CA ASP A 56 2.09 8.97 8.94
C ASP A 56 1.89 8.39 7.54
N LEU A 57 2.92 7.78 6.95
CA LEU A 57 2.80 7.04 5.70
C LEU A 57 1.82 5.87 5.83
N TYR A 58 1.94 5.10 6.92
CA TYR A 58 1.03 3.99 7.20
C TYR A 58 -0.43 4.45 7.28
N PHE A 59 -0.72 5.51 8.03
CA PHE A 59 -2.07 6.03 8.17
C PHE A 59 -2.61 6.63 6.87
N LYS A 60 -1.77 7.26 6.05
CA LYS A 60 -2.17 7.72 4.70
C LYS A 60 -2.57 6.55 3.81
N ILE A 61 -1.74 5.50 3.74
CA ILE A 61 -2.03 4.28 2.97
C ILE A 61 -3.37 3.67 3.43
N PHE A 62 -3.58 3.57 4.75
CA PHE A 62 -4.84 3.08 5.32
C PHE A 62 -6.04 3.91 4.86
N LEU A 63 -5.98 5.24 4.94
CA LEU A 63 -7.09 6.10 4.55
C LEU A 63 -7.45 5.95 3.07
N ILE A 64 -6.44 5.91 2.20
CA ILE A 64 -6.61 5.73 0.75
C ILE A 64 -7.26 4.36 0.48
N ALA A 65 -6.68 3.29 1.01
CA ALA A 65 -7.17 1.94 0.77
C ALA A 65 -8.58 1.73 1.35
N ASN A 66 -8.88 2.27 2.53
CA ASN A 66 -10.21 2.15 3.14
C ASN A 66 -11.26 2.88 2.30
N ALA A 67 -10.95 4.06 1.77
CA ALA A 67 -11.85 4.80 0.90
C ALA A 67 -12.10 4.08 -0.44
N CYS A 68 -11.05 3.50 -1.04
CA CYS A 68 -11.16 2.81 -2.32
C CYS A 68 -11.89 1.46 -2.22
N LEU A 69 -11.75 0.76 -1.09
CA LEU A 69 -12.34 -0.55 -0.89
C LEU A 69 -13.79 -0.50 -0.37
N TYR A 70 -14.20 0.59 0.27
CA TYR A 70 -15.58 0.78 0.72
C TYR A 70 -16.55 0.89 -0.47
N PRO A 71 -17.75 0.28 -0.43
CA PRO A 71 -18.34 -0.48 0.68
C PRO A 71 -18.04 -1.99 0.66
N ARG A 72 -17.23 -2.47 -0.28
CA ARG A 72 -17.00 -3.91 -0.46
C ARG A 72 -16.17 -4.51 0.67
N TYR A 73 -15.18 -3.78 1.15
CA TYR A 73 -14.37 -4.16 2.30
C TYR A 73 -14.20 -2.97 3.23
N THR A 74 -14.07 -3.26 4.52
CA THR A 74 -13.71 -2.27 5.55
C THR A 74 -12.37 -2.69 6.13
N LEU A 75 -11.40 -1.78 6.12
CA LEU A 75 -10.09 -2.05 6.69
C LEU A 75 -10.08 -1.69 8.17
N LEU A 76 -9.43 -2.51 8.99
CA LEU A 76 -9.21 -2.22 10.41
C LEU A 76 -7.88 -1.49 10.57
N LYS A 77 -7.94 -0.31 11.19
CA LYS A 77 -6.76 0.50 11.49
C LYS A 77 -5.94 -0.15 12.62
N GLN A 78 -4.65 -0.36 12.40
CA GLN A 78 -3.72 -0.73 13.49
C GLN A 78 -3.24 0.52 14.23
N ASN A 79 -2.80 0.35 15.49
CA ASN A 79 -2.34 1.46 16.33
C ASN A 79 -1.05 2.12 15.82
N SER A 80 -0.23 1.39 15.08
CA SER A 80 1.04 1.85 14.52
C SER A 80 1.39 1.08 13.24
N ALA A 81 2.40 1.55 12.52
CA ALA A 81 2.99 0.81 11.41
C ALA A 81 3.48 -0.57 11.89
N TYR A 82 3.05 -1.62 11.20
CA TYR A 82 3.40 -3.00 11.50
C TYR A 82 4.21 -3.59 10.36
N PHE A 83 5.42 -4.04 10.67
CA PHE A 83 6.35 -4.62 9.69
C PHE A 83 6.29 -6.13 9.75
N VAL A 84 6.15 -6.76 8.59
CA VAL A 84 6.09 -8.22 8.45
C VAL A 84 7.29 -8.67 7.63
N PRO A 85 8.08 -9.66 8.10
CA PRO A 85 9.15 -10.22 7.29
C PRO A 85 8.56 -10.94 6.08
N LEU A 86 9.12 -10.70 4.90
CA LEU A 86 8.81 -11.47 3.71
C LEU A 86 9.76 -12.67 3.66
N ASN A 87 9.24 -13.89 3.61
CA ASN A 87 10.08 -15.06 3.31
C ASN A 87 10.61 -14.91 1.89
N THR A 88 11.90 -14.61 1.77
CA THR A 88 12.57 -14.33 0.49
C THR A 88 13.64 -15.38 0.17
N ASP A 89 13.59 -16.53 0.85
CA ASP A 89 14.45 -17.70 0.60
C ASP A 89 14.09 -18.40 -0.73
#